data_AF-A0A9W7LSU0-F1
#
_entry.id   AF-A0A9W7LSU0-F1
#
_cell.length_a   1.000
_cell.length_b   1.000
_cell.length_c   1.000
_cell.angle_alpha   90.00
_cell.angle_beta   90.00
_cell.angle_gamma   90.00
#
_symmetry.space_group_name_H-M   'P 1'
#
loop_
_entity.id
_entity.type
_entity.pdbx_description
1 polymer ?
#
loop_
_entity_poly.entity_id
_entity_poly.type
_entity_poly.pdbx_seq_one_letter_code
_entity_poly.pdbx_strand_id
1 'polypeptide(L)'
;MGVGGKFWEILKPYARFEGFDFLRDKRVAIDLSYWIVQHETAIRSKAFNPHLRLTFFRTVNLFSKFGVFPVFVLDGTPSPLKSQARMARFFRFSGIDTSTSNVPKEGVSKERNKTFTKYVNDCVELLELLGMPVLKANGEAEALCAQLNKDGHVDACLTADSDAFLFGATCVIKCLRPNSKEPFECYNMSDIEAGLGLKRKHLIAISLLVGNDHDLNGVQGIGIDKALRFVRGFSEDEIFDKLYEIGKGNVSLSQSEIRCADDVIPCSDESSPKPQQSHCTFCGHPGSKKAHFESSCEYCITDNNEGCLKKSQGFKCNCPSCEKVRKDKDKKRDGNWWIKVCSMISKETNFPNDEIIEMYMCNNNGMFTEEGPLLEWGDPKTELVVDFLAYHYHSWKPSYIRQRMLPMLSTMYLRETARNPNKTLLVGQYEFHSIQRVKIRYGHQSYVVKWKKAISDELSCDVPVEQSNMQEEEFLEVDEEPIGLLDEIIEPQIHVDGCWILTDETPELVHSAFPEEAAIFRQEKELKEMKRRKTSTSRSEGSSEMSESSKPQGVQLSITEFYRTTKTPSQVKPGEDLVKHSTSPGAGSATQNRKASGPKLSKAVRRRLLFG
;
A
#
# COMPACT_ATOMS: atom_id res chain seq x y z
N MET A 1 -3.43 5.02 11.12
CA MET A 1 -3.75 3.61 11.20
C MET A 1 -2.43 2.92 11.36
N GLY A 2 -2.25 2.41 12.57
CA GLY A 2 -1.02 1.90 13.12
C GLY A 2 0.00 2.93 13.58
N VAL A 3 1.25 2.49 13.62
CA VAL A 3 2.42 3.23 14.10
C VAL A 3 2.50 4.68 13.56
N GLY A 4 2.68 5.62 14.49
CA GLY A 4 2.79 7.04 14.22
C GLY A 4 4.05 7.43 13.43
N GLY A 5 4.18 8.73 13.14
CA GLY A 5 5.43 9.28 12.60
C GLY A 5 5.78 8.90 11.16
N LYS A 6 4.79 8.56 10.32
CA LYS A 6 4.99 8.13 8.91
C LYS A 6 5.80 6.83 8.78
N PHE A 7 5.54 5.86 9.65
CA PHE A 7 6.23 4.56 9.67
C PHE A 7 6.33 3.87 8.28
N TRP A 8 5.26 3.91 7.48
CA TRP A 8 5.29 3.38 6.11
C TRP A 8 6.38 3.99 5.21
N GLU A 9 6.79 5.24 5.39
CA GLU A 9 7.87 5.86 4.60
C GLU A 9 9.24 5.27 4.95
N ILE A 10 9.42 4.75 6.16
CA ILE A 10 10.63 4.02 6.56
C ILE A 10 10.67 2.63 5.96
N LEU A 11 9.51 1.97 5.86
CA LEU A 11 9.41 0.64 5.26
C LEU A 11 9.52 0.69 3.74
N LYS A 12 9.05 1.78 3.10
CA LYS A 12 8.92 1.93 1.65
C LYS A 12 10.16 1.54 0.82
N PRO A 13 11.42 1.83 1.23
CA PRO A 13 12.61 1.37 0.50
C PRO A 13 12.76 -0.16 0.43
N TYR A 14 12.09 -0.89 1.32
CA TYR A 14 12.09 -2.36 1.41
C TYR A 14 10.83 -3.00 0.84
N ALA A 15 9.97 -2.20 0.19
CA ALA A 15 8.81 -2.72 -0.52
C ALA A 15 9.25 -3.50 -1.77
N ARG A 16 8.64 -4.66 -1.99
CA ARG A 16 8.68 -5.38 -3.26
C ARG A 16 7.47 -4.97 -4.09
N PHE A 17 7.71 -4.68 -5.35
CA PHE A 17 6.68 -4.36 -6.33
C PHE A 17 6.38 -5.59 -7.16
N GLU A 18 5.46 -6.41 -6.65
CA GLU A 18 5.19 -7.73 -7.19
C GLU A 18 4.17 -7.68 -8.34
N GLY A 19 4.43 -8.47 -9.37
CA GLY A 19 3.54 -8.58 -10.53
C GLY A 19 2.20 -9.22 -10.16
N PHE A 20 1.27 -9.19 -11.10
CA PHE A 20 -0.10 -9.65 -10.85
C PHE A 20 -0.24 -11.13 -10.53
N ASP A 21 0.66 -11.96 -11.06
CA ASP A 21 0.66 -13.41 -10.83
C ASP A 21 1.17 -13.77 -9.43
N PHE A 22 1.73 -12.82 -8.68
CA PHE A 22 2.23 -13.04 -7.33
C PHE A 22 1.16 -13.57 -6.39
N LEU A 23 -0.10 -13.16 -6.57
CA LEU A 23 -1.22 -13.52 -5.73
C LEU A 23 -1.92 -14.82 -6.16
N ARG A 24 -1.49 -15.42 -7.27
CA ARG A 24 -2.14 -16.58 -7.84
C ARG A 24 -2.01 -17.79 -6.93
N ASP A 25 -3.14 -18.43 -6.70
CA ASP A 25 -3.32 -19.62 -5.85
C ASP A 25 -2.84 -19.44 -4.41
N LYS A 26 -2.65 -18.18 -3.98
CA LYS A 26 -2.33 -17.84 -2.59
C LYS A 26 -3.59 -17.65 -1.77
N ARG A 27 -3.51 -18.09 -0.51
CA ARG A 27 -4.47 -17.78 0.54
C ARG A 27 -4.11 -16.42 1.13
N VAL A 28 -5.06 -15.49 1.16
CA VAL A 28 -4.80 -14.11 1.62
C VAL A 28 -5.83 -13.73 2.67
N ALA A 29 -5.36 -13.39 3.87
CA ALA A 29 -6.22 -12.81 4.91
C ALA A 29 -6.53 -11.35 4.57
N ILE A 30 -7.80 -10.96 4.67
CA ILE A 30 -8.30 -9.64 4.28
C ILE A 30 -8.96 -9.01 5.50
N ASP A 31 -8.44 -7.86 5.91
CA ASP A 31 -9.09 -6.99 6.87
C ASP A 31 -10.35 -6.37 6.25
N LEU A 32 -11.53 -6.93 6.61
CA LEU A 32 -12.81 -6.48 6.06
C LEU A 32 -13.21 -5.12 6.63
N SER A 33 -12.88 -4.85 7.89
CA SER A 33 -13.16 -3.57 8.54
C SER A 33 -12.49 -2.43 7.79
N TYR A 34 -11.22 -2.61 7.40
CA TYR A 34 -10.50 -1.64 6.58
C TYR A 34 -11.20 -1.37 5.24
N TRP A 35 -11.66 -2.41 4.55
CA TRP A 35 -12.39 -2.25 3.28
C TRP A 35 -13.67 -1.43 3.47
N ILE A 36 -14.53 -1.80 4.44
CA ILE A 36 -15.80 -1.10 4.70
C ILE A 36 -15.55 0.39 4.99
N VAL A 37 -14.57 0.71 5.83
CA VAL A 37 -14.23 2.11 6.18
C VAL A 37 -13.65 2.87 4.98
N GLN A 38 -12.74 2.25 4.20
CA GLN A 38 -12.18 2.86 2.99
C GLN A 38 -13.30 3.33 2.04
N HIS A 39 -14.42 2.61 1.98
CA HIS A 39 -15.52 2.89 1.08
C HIS A 39 -16.40 4.07 1.49
N GLU A 40 -16.69 4.21 2.78
CA GLU A 40 -17.42 5.38 3.32
C GLU A 40 -16.69 6.69 2.96
N THR A 41 -15.35 6.63 2.93
CA THR A 41 -14.50 7.80 2.65
C THR A 41 -14.33 8.11 1.16
N ALA A 42 -14.29 7.07 0.31
CA ALA A 42 -14.01 7.19 -1.12
C ALA A 42 -15.26 7.56 -1.95
N ILE A 43 -16.42 6.98 -1.63
CA ILE A 43 -17.64 7.22 -2.42
C ILE A 43 -18.41 8.43 -1.86
N ARG A 44 -17.95 9.62 -2.21
CA ARG A 44 -18.75 10.83 -2.10
C ARG A 44 -19.67 10.95 -3.31
N SER A 45 -20.92 10.49 -3.18
CA SER A 45 -22.14 11.27 -3.55
C SER A 45 -23.30 10.55 -4.24
N LYS A 46 -23.23 9.31 -4.75
CA LYS A 46 -24.38 8.72 -5.50
C LYS A 46 -24.62 7.21 -5.44
N ALA A 47 -23.77 6.39 -4.80
CA ALA A 47 -23.96 4.94 -4.77
C ALA A 47 -24.81 4.51 -3.56
N PHE A 48 -25.92 3.81 -3.80
CA PHE A 48 -26.63 3.06 -2.77
C PHE A 48 -25.72 1.94 -2.24
N ASN A 49 -25.72 1.68 -0.93
CA ASN A 49 -25.00 0.58 -0.28
C ASN A 49 -23.55 0.36 -0.81
N PRO A 50 -22.64 1.34 -0.77
CA PRO A 50 -21.32 1.21 -1.39
C PRO A 50 -20.46 0.05 -0.85
N HIS A 51 -20.66 -0.33 0.41
CA HIS A 51 -19.98 -1.44 1.08
C HIS A 51 -20.25 -2.78 0.36
N LEU A 52 -21.52 -3.11 0.11
CA LEU A 52 -21.91 -4.35 -0.58
C LEU A 52 -21.37 -4.42 -2.01
N ARG A 53 -21.46 -3.32 -2.77
CA ARG A 53 -21.05 -3.26 -4.18
C ARG A 53 -19.57 -3.58 -4.29
N LEU A 54 -18.76 -2.96 -3.42
CA LEU A 54 -17.32 -3.13 -3.45
C LEU A 54 -16.88 -4.48 -2.91
N THR A 55 -17.48 -4.96 -1.82
CA THR A 55 -17.24 -6.33 -1.32
C THR A 55 -17.53 -7.34 -2.44
N PHE A 56 -18.67 -7.25 -3.12
CA PHE A 56 -19.02 -8.12 -4.23
C PHE A 56 -17.97 -8.09 -5.36
N PHE A 57 -17.69 -6.91 -5.93
CA PHE A 57 -16.77 -6.82 -7.07
C PHE A 57 -15.31 -7.13 -6.70
N ARG A 58 -14.85 -6.75 -5.50
CA ARG A 58 -13.49 -7.06 -5.06
C ARG A 58 -13.33 -8.56 -4.79
N THR A 59 -14.32 -9.22 -4.19
CA THR A 59 -14.30 -10.67 -4.00
C THR A 59 -14.27 -11.41 -5.34
N VAL A 60 -15.14 -11.05 -6.29
CA VAL A 60 -15.14 -11.63 -7.65
C VAL A 60 -13.78 -11.42 -8.33
N ASN A 61 -13.20 -10.23 -8.25
CA ASN A 61 -11.89 -9.94 -8.86
C ASN A 61 -10.73 -10.68 -8.16
N LEU A 62 -10.74 -10.76 -6.82
CA LEU A 62 -9.73 -11.54 -6.08
C LEU A 62 -9.72 -12.99 -6.54
N PHE A 63 -10.90 -13.60 -6.60
CA PHE A 63 -11.02 -14.99 -6.96
C PHE A 63 -10.71 -15.25 -8.45
N SER A 64 -11.37 -14.52 -9.36
CA SER A 64 -11.26 -14.81 -10.80
C SER A 64 -10.04 -14.18 -11.46
N LYS A 65 -9.78 -12.89 -11.20
CA LYS A 65 -8.71 -12.14 -11.87
C LYS A 65 -7.34 -12.41 -11.27
N PHE A 66 -7.26 -12.48 -9.94
CA PHE A 66 -5.99 -12.67 -9.22
C PHE A 66 -5.74 -14.12 -8.81
N GLY A 67 -6.71 -15.01 -8.93
CA GLY A 67 -6.58 -16.40 -8.52
C GLY A 67 -6.39 -16.57 -7.01
N VAL A 68 -6.81 -15.59 -6.20
CA VAL A 68 -6.65 -15.60 -4.74
C VAL A 68 -7.69 -16.51 -4.09
N PHE A 69 -7.31 -17.13 -2.98
CA PHE A 69 -8.20 -17.77 -2.02
C PHE A 69 -8.39 -16.82 -0.81
N PRO A 70 -9.39 -15.93 -0.83
CA PRO A 70 -9.53 -14.90 0.20
C PRO A 70 -10.07 -15.49 1.51
N VAL A 71 -9.53 -15.04 2.63
CA VAL A 71 -10.05 -15.29 3.98
C VAL A 71 -10.40 -13.95 4.61
N PHE A 72 -11.67 -13.69 4.87
CA PHE A 72 -12.10 -12.42 5.43
C PHE A 72 -12.02 -12.44 6.96
N VAL A 73 -11.49 -11.36 7.53
CA VAL A 73 -11.33 -11.21 8.97
C VAL A 73 -12.09 -9.99 9.44
N LEU A 74 -12.96 -10.19 10.43
CA LEU A 74 -13.75 -9.17 11.11
C LEU A 74 -13.07 -8.73 12.39
N ASP A 75 -13.22 -7.46 12.74
CA ASP A 75 -12.89 -6.98 14.07
C ASP A 75 -13.77 -7.65 15.13
N GLY A 76 -13.13 -7.90 16.28
CA GLY A 76 -13.76 -8.27 17.52
C GLY A 76 -14.10 -7.06 18.38
N THR A 77 -13.91 -7.20 19.69
CA THR A 77 -14.14 -6.10 20.63
C THR A 77 -12.85 -5.31 20.78
N PRO A 78 -12.83 -4.00 20.46
CA PRO A 78 -11.62 -3.20 20.60
C PRO A 78 -11.21 -3.08 22.07
N SER A 79 -9.91 -2.99 22.32
CA SER A 79 -9.39 -2.76 23.68
C SER A 79 -9.87 -1.41 24.24
N PRO A 80 -9.94 -1.25 25.58
CA PRO A 80 -10.27 0.02 26.20
C PRO A 80 -9.35 1.16 25.75
N LEU A 81 -8.04 0.87 25.60
CA LEU A 81 -7.04 1.81 25.10
C LEU A 81 -7.36 2.27 23.67
N LYS A 82 -7.65 1.35 22.74
CA LYS A 82 -8.00 1.68 21.34
C LYS A 82 -9.29 2.51 21.30
N SER A 83 -10.27 2.17 22.13
CA SER A 83 -11.54 2.92 22.24
C SER A 83 -11.32 4.34 22.73
N GLN A 84 -10.51 4.52 23.78
CA GLN A 84 -10.16 5.84 24.32
C GLN A 84 -9.36 6.67 23.31
N ALA A 85 -8.40 6.06 22.63
CA ALA A 85 -7.58 6.69 21.59
C ALA A 85 -8.45 7.17 20.41
N ARG A 86 -9.37 6.32 19.92
CA ARG A 86 -10.33 6.69 18.87
C ARG A 86 -11.23 7.85 19.30
N MET A 87 -11.72 7.85 20.54
CA MET A 87 -12.47 8.98 21.09
C MET A 87 -11.63 10.26 21.14
N ALA A 88 -10.40 10.19 21.65
CA ALA A 88 -9.49 11.33 21.77
C ALA A 88 -9.14 11.92 20.38
N ARG A 89 -8.88 11.07 19.38
CA ARG A 89 -8.69 11.49 18.00
C ARG A 89 -9.94 12.18 17.45
N PHE A 90 -11.13 11.58 17.64
CA PHE A 90 -12.38 12.18 17.20
C PHE A 90 -12.58 13.60 17.78
N PHE A 91 -12.29 13.82 19.06
CA PHE A 91 -12.37 15.16 19.68
C PHE A 91 -11.34 16.14 19.11
N ARG A 92 -10.06 15.73 19.00
CA ARG A 92 -8.98 16.54 18.40
C ARG A 92 -9.35 17.01 16.99
N PHE A 93 -10.01 16.15 16.22
CA PHE A 93 -10.38 16.42 14.83
C PHE A 93 -11.69 17.18 14.67
N SER A 94 -12.67 16.97 15.55
CA SER A 94 -13.96 17.66 15.49
C SER A 94 -13.91 19.11 15.98
N GLY A 95 -12.81 19.54 16.61
CA GLY A 95 -12.68 20.88 17.18
C GLY A 95 -13.63 21.15 18.36
N ILE A 96 -14.19 20.10 18.94
CA ILE A 96 -15.05 20.17 20.13
C ILE A 96 -14.14 20.13 21.34
N ASP A 97 -14.10 21.23 22.09
CA ASP A 97 -13.23 21.38 23.24
C ASP A 97 -13.74 20.52 24.41
N THR A 98 -12.86 19.69 24.98
CA THR A 98 -13.19 18.72 26.05
C THR A 98 -13.68 19.39 27.34
N SER A 99 -13.50 20.71 27.47
CA SER A 99 -13.78 21.51 28.66
C SER A 99 -15.21 22.06 28.75
N THR A 100 -16.01 22.07 27.67
CA THR A 100 -17.20 22.95 27.60
C THR A 100 -18.51 22.30 27.10
N SER A 101 -18.74 21.00 27.26
CA SER A 101 -20.04 20.42 26.82
C SER A 101 -20.62 19.33 27.71
N ASN A 102 -21.76 19.67 28.33
CA ASN A 102 -22.77 18.80 28.96
C ASN A 102 -23.84 18.31 27.95
N VAL A 103 -23.53 18.24 26.65
CA VAL A 103 -24.44 17.66 25.64
C VAL A 103 -24.36 16.12 25.72
N PRO A 104 -25.48 15.35 25.66
CA PRO A 104 -25.44 13.90 25.81
C PRO A 104 -24.57 13.25 24.73
N LYS A 105 -23.41 12.75 25.15
CA LYS A 105 -22.29 12.25 24.32
C LYS A 105 -22.57 10.89 23.67
N GLU A 106 -23.68 10.23 24.02
CA GLU A 106 -23.98 8.85 23.63
C GLU A 106 -24.70 8.68 22.27
N GLY A 107 -25.56 9.62 21.85
CA GLY A 107 -26.48 9.38 20.73
C GLY A 107 -25.82 9.24 19.35
N VAL A 108 -24.84 10.10 19.04
CA VAL A 108 -24.18 10.13 17.72
C VAL A 108 -23.17 8.98 17.55
N SER A 109 -22.50 8.59 18.64
CA SER A 109 -21.56 7.45 18.65
C SER A 109 -22.31 6.11 18.53
N LYS A 110 -23.42 5.94 19.27
CA LYS A 110 -24.26 4.74 19.21
C LYS A 110 -24.86 4.51 17.81
N GLU A 111 -25.37 5.56 17.15
CA GLU A 111 -25.99 5.41 15.82
C GLU A 111 -24.97 5.13 14.70
N ARG A 112 -23.77 5.72 14.76
CA ARG A 112 -22.69 5.39 13.82
C ARG A 112 -22.23 3.95 13.99
N ASN A 113 -22.03 3.51 15.24
CA ASN A 113 -21.66 2.12 15.52
C ASN A 113 -22.74 1.15 15.06
N LYS A 114 -24.03 1.49 15.20
CA LYS A 114 -25.15 0.69 14.70
C LYS A 114 -25.17 0.59 13.17
N THR A 115 -24.93 1.71 12.48
CA THR A 115 -24.87 1.75 11.01
C THR A 115 -23.68 0.94 10.49
N PHE A 116 -22.50 1.10 11.09
CA PHE A 116 -21.32 0.32 10.75
C PHE A 116 -21.53 -1.18 10.98
N THR A 117 -22.11 -1.56 12.12
CA THR A 117 -22.46 -2.96 12.42
C THR A 117 -23.40 -3.54 11.36
N LYS A 118 -24.39 -2.76 10.91
CA LYS A 118 -25.25 -3.18 9.79
C LYS A 118 -24.45 -3.44 8.52
N TYR A 119 -23.54 -2.54 8.15
CA TYR A 119 -22.70 -2.71 6.95
C TYR A 119 -21.80 -3.94 7.04
N VAL A 120 -21.25 -4.21 8.23
CA VAL A 120 -20.49 -5.44 8.49
C VAL A 120 -21.38 -6.66 8.26
N ASN A 121 -22.55 -6.71 8.88
CA ASN A 121 -23.48 -7.84 8.73
C ASN A 121 -23.91 -8.06 7.28
N ASP A 122 -24.27 -7.00 6.55
CA ASP A 122 -24.61 -7.07 5.14
C ASP A 122 -23.45 -7.70 4.32
N CYS A 123 -22.20 -7.28 4.59
CA CYS A 123 -21.03 -7.84 3.91
C CYS A 123 -20.76 -9.29 4.28
N VAL A 124 -20.94 -9.67 5.54
CA VAL A 124 -20.77 -11.05 6.02
C VAL A 124 -21.77 -11.97 5.33
N GLU A 125 -23.05 -11.60 5.31
CA GLU A 125 -24.09 -12.37 4.63
C GLU A 125 -23.76 -12.56 3.15
N LEU A 126 -23.36 -11.48 2.46
CA LEU A 126 -22.92 -11.58 1.06
C LEU A 126 -21.74 -12.55 0.88
N LEU A 127 -20.72 -12.49 1.75
CA LEU A 127 -19.53 -13.34 1.67
C LEU A 127 -19.86 -14.81 1.93
N GLU A 128 -20.72 -15.09 2.91
CA GLU A 128 -21.21 -16.45 3.20
C GLU A 128 -22.03 -17.01 2.03
N LEU A 129 -22.90 -16.19 1.42
CA LEU A 129 -23.64 -16.57 0.21
C LEU A 129 -22.72 -16.83 -0.98
N LEU A 130 -21.59 -16.12 -1.07
CA LEU A 130 -20.55 -16.35 -2.07
C LEU A 130 -19.64 -17.56 -1.74
N GLY A 131 -19.80 -18.19 -0.58
CA GLY A 131 -19.00 -19.35 -0.17
C GLY A 131 -17.59 -19.01 0.34
N MET A 132 -17.38 -17.78 0.83
CA MET A 132 -16.07 -17.33 1.33
C MET A 132 -15.92 -17.58 2.84
N PRO A 133 -14.73 -18.00 3.33
CA PRO A 133 -14.49 -18.13 4.75
C PRO A 133 -14.41 -16.75 5.41
N VAL A 134 -15.19 -16.57 6.48
CA VAL A 134 -15.23 -15.36 7.30
C VAL A 134 -14.90 -15.73 8.74
N LEU A 135 -13.85 -15.11 9.28
CA LEU A 135 -13.40 -15.28 10.65
C LEU A 135 -13.63 -14.01 11.45
N LYS A 136 -13.79 -14.15 12.76
CA LYS A 136 -13.91 -13.02 13.68
C LYS A 136 -12.75 -13.02 14.67
N ALA A 137 -12.03 -11.91 14.74
CA ALA A 137 -10.97 -11.70 15.70
C ALA A 137 -11.52 -11.54 17.12
N ASN A 138 -10.70 -11.83 18.14
CA ASN A 138 -11.02 -11.52 19.53
C ASN A 138 -11.00 -10.00 19.77
N GLY A 139 -10.01 -9.32 19.18
CA GLY A 139 -9.84 -7.87 19.24
C GLY A 139 -9.80 -7.25 17.84
N GLU A 140 -8.62 -7.24 17.24
CA GLU A 140 -8.34 -6.53 15.98
C GLU A 140 -8.16 -7.49 14.81
N ALA A 141 -8.72 -7.14 13.65
CA ALA A 141 -8.64 -7.97 12.45
C ALA A 141 -7.19 -8.16 11.99
N GLU A 142 -6.36 -7.12 12.05
CA GLU A 142 -4.94 -7.14 11.72
C GLU A 142 -4.15 -8.13 12.60
N ALA A 143 -4.54 -8.30 13.86
CA ALA A 143 -3.92 -9.24 14.78
C ALA A 143 -4.20 -10.69 14.38
N LEU A 144 -5.45 -11.00 14.02
CA LEU A 144 -5.82 -12.33 13.53
C LEU A 144 -5.25 -12.61 12.14
N CYS A 145 -5.22 -11.63 11.25
CA CYS A 145 -4.54 -11.75 9.95
C CYS A 145 -3.06 -12.10 10.13
N ALA A 146 -2.36 -11.35 11.00
CA ALA A 146 -0.96 -11.58 11.31
C ALA A 146 -0.70 -12.97 11.89
N GLN A 147 -1.55 -13.43 12.81
CA GLN A 147 -1.48 -14.78 13.36
C GLN A 147 -1.64 -15.85 12.27
N LEU A 148 -2.69 -15.76 11.44
CA LEU A 148 -2.92 -16.71 10.34
C LEU A 148 -1.74 -16.78 9.38
N ASN A 149 -1.08 -15.64 9.12
CA ASN A 149 0.06 -15.58 8.23
C ASN A 149 1.32 -16.17 8.88
N LYS A 150 1.58 -15.83 10.15
CA LYS A 150 2.71 -16.38 10.91
C LYS A 150 2.62 -17.90 11.08
N ASP A 151 1.41 -18.42 11.31
CA ASP A 151 1.15 -19.84 11.53
C ASP A 151 1.05 -20.64 10.20
N GLY A 152 1.13 -19.96 9.05
CA GLY A 152 1.14 -20.60 7.73
C GLY A 152 -0.24 -21.00 7.17
N HIS A 153 -1.33 -20.57 7.81
CA HIS A 153 -2.69 -20.76 7.32
C HIS A 153 -3.02 -19.86 6.11
N VAL A 154 -2.37 -18.69 6.01
CA VAL A 154 -2.43 -17.81 4.84
C VAL A 154 -1.03 -17.36 4.42
N ASP A 155 -0.86 -17.03 3.15
CA ASP A 155 0.43 -16.69 2.56
C ASP A 155 0.74 -15.18 2.66
N ALA A 156 -0.30 -14.33 2.82
CA ALA A 156 -0.15 -12.89 3.02
C ALA A 156 -1.36 -12.24 3.72
N CYS A 157 -1.15 -11.06 4.29
CA CYS A 157 -2.18 -10.19 4.86
C CYS A 157 -2.43 -8.99 3.94
N LEU A 158 -3.67 -8.77 3.51
CA LEU A 158 -4.09 -7.57 2.78
C LEU A 158 -4.64 -6.54 3.77
N THR A 159 -3.80 -5.61 4.19
CA THR A 159 -4.17 -4.49 5.08
C THR A 159 -3.25 -3.30 4.86
N ALA A 160 -3.78 -2.09 5.00
CA ALA A 160 -2.98 -0.85 5.01
C ALA A 160 -2.53 -0.45 6.42
N ASP A 161 -2.93 -1.20 7.45
CA ASP A 161 -2.50 -0.97 8.82
C ASP A 161 -1.12 -1.60 9.06
N SER A 162 -0.18 -0.81 9.54
CA SER A 162 1.17 -1.27 9.83
C SER A 162 1.24 -2.13 11.10
N ASP A 163 0.21 -2.09 11.95
CA ASP A 163 0.17 -2.88 13.19
C ASP A 163 0.18 -4.39 12.92
N ALA A 164 -0.17 -4.82 11.70
CA ALA A 164 0.03 -6.19 11.24
C ALA A 164 1.47 -6.70 11.49
N PHE A 165 2.50 -5.87 11.29
CA PHE A 165 3.89 -6.26 11.58
C PHE A 165 4.17 -6.39 13.07
N LEU A 166 3.53 -5.57 13.91
CA LEU A 166 3.69 -5.62 15.36
C LEU A 166 3.03 -6.88 15.92
N PHE A 167 1.90 -7.28 15.35
CA PHE A 167 1.24 -8.58 15.60
C PHE A 167 1.98 -9.77 14.96
N GLY A 168 3.03 -9.54 14.17
CA GLY A 168 3.93 -10.57 13.68
C GLY A 168 3.63 -11.09 12.27
N ALA A 169 2.90 -10.34 11.44
CA ALA A 169 2.74 -10.67 10.03
C ALA A 169 4.10 -10.73 9.32
N THR A 170 4.27 -11.72 8.46
CA THR A 170 5.51 -11.95 7.71
C THR A 170 5.43 -11.36 6.30
N CYS A 171 4.24 -11.34 5.69
CA CYS A 171 4.01 -10.76 4.37
C CYS A 171 2.74 -9.88 4.39
N VAL A 172 2.90 -8.58 4.14
CA VAL A 172 1.80 -7.61 4.10
C VAL A 172 1.69 -7.00 2.71
N ILE A 173 0.48 -7.04 2.15
CA ILE A 173 0.10 -6.35 0.92
C ILE A 173 -0.66 -5.11 1.33
N LYS A 174 -0.09 -3.94 1.07
CA LYS A 174 -0.61 -2.69 1.64
C LYS A 174 -1.91 -2.23 1.00
N CYS A 175 -2.07 -2.47 -0.30
CA CYS A 175 -3.24 -2.01 -1.04
C CYS A 175 -3.47 -2.87 -2.29
N LEU A 176 -4.74 -3.24 -2.53
CA LEU A 176 -5.18 -3.86 -3.77
C LEU A 176 -5.80 -2.79 -4.66
N ARG A 177 -5.28 -2.62 -5.88
CA ARG A 177 -5.87 -1.76 -6.93
C ARG A 177 -6.24 -2.63 -8.12
N PRO A 178 -7.47 -3.20 -8.16
CA PRO A 178 -7.80 -4.22 -9.13
C PRO A 178 -7.62 -3.79 -10.59
N ASN A 179 -7.78 -2.50 -10.90
CA ASN A 179 -7.77 -1.95 -12.25
C ASN A 179 -6.57 -1.03 -12.53
N SER A 180 -5.45 -1.25 -11.83
CA SER A 180 -4.19 -0.57 -12.12
C SER A 180 -3.31 -1.42 -13.03
N LYS A 181 -2.32 -0.81 -13.69
CA LYS A 181 -1.12 -1.51 -14.21
C LYS A 181 -0.03 -1.64 -13.16
N GLU A 182 -0.20 -0.92 -12.05
CA GLU A 182 0.82 -0.87 -11.01
C GLU A 182 0.91 -2.22 -10.29
N PRO A 183 2.13 -2.67 -10.01
CA PRO A 183 2.37 -3.88 -9.22
C PRO A 183 1.84 -3.72 -7.79
N PHE A 184 1.66 -4.85 -7.11
CA PHE A 184 1.29 -4.87 -5.70
C PHE A 184 2.45 -4.38 -4.84
N GLU A 185 2.15 -3.45 -3.92
CA GLU A 185 3.11 -2.97 -2.92
C GLU A 185 3.13 -3.97 -1.75
N CYS A 186 4.09 -4.90 -1.81
CA CYS A 186 4.26 -5.99 -0.87
C CYS A 186 5.45 -5.73 0.06
N TYR A 187 5.31 -6.13 1.32
CA TYR A 187 6.33 -5.96 2.34
C TYR A 187 6.55 -7.30 3.05
N ASN A 188 7.78 -7.82 3.00
CA ASN A 188 8.14 -8.99 3.77
C ASN A 188 8.97 -8.60 4.99
N MET A 189 8.69 -9.23 6.13
CA MET A 189 9.43 -8.99 7.36
C MET A 189 10.92 -9.31 7.20
N SER A 190 11.27 -10.32 6.40
CA SER A 190 12.67 -10.66 6.11
C SER A 190 13.44 -9.55 5.38
N ASP A 191 12.80 -8.82 4.47
CA ASP A 191 13.42 -7.69 3.77
C ASP A 191 13.60 -6.49 4.70
N ILE A 192 12.60 -6.25 5.56
CA ILE A 192 12.65 -5.20 6.60
C ILE A 192 13.77 -5.50 7.59
N GLU A 193 13.92 -6.75 8.02
CA GLU A 193 14.99 -7.18 8.91
C GLU A 193 16.36 -7.04 8.26
N ALA A 194 16.53 -7.53 7.02
CA ALA A 194 17.79 -7.43 6.29
C ALA A 194 18.20 -5.99 6.02
N GLY A 195 17.22 -5.11 5.76
CA GLY A 195 17.46 -3.73 5.40
C GLY A 195 17.63 -2.76 6.57
N LEU A 196 16.82 -2.90 7.61
CA LEU A 196 16.84 -2.00 8.77
C LEU A 196 17.57 -2.57 9.99
N GLY A 197 17.81 -3.88 10.04
CA GLY A 197 18.26 -4.60 11.22
C GLY A 197 17.20 -4.69 12.32
N LEU A 198 15.92 -4.48 11.98
CA LEU A 198 14.83 -4.39 12.95
C LEU A 198 13.92 -5.61 12.87
N LYS A 199 13.77 -6.27 14.01
CA LYS A 199 12.86 -7.40 14.24
C LYS A 199 11.57 -6.98 14.96
N ARG A 200 10.65 -7.91 15.22
CA ARG A 200 9.32 -7.63 15.79
C ARG A 200 9.36 -6.81 17.09
N LYS A 201 10.16 -7.20 18.10
CA LYS A 201 10.20 -6.44 19.37
C LYS A 201 10.73 -5.01 19.18
N HIS A 202 11.63 -4.82 18.22
CA HIS A 202 12.11 -3.49 17.84
C HIS A 202 10.99 -2.63 17.23
N LEU A 203 10.15 -3.20 16.36
CA LEU A 203 9.01 -2.47 15.77
C LEU A 203 7.98 -2.08 16.84
N ILE A 204 7.72 -2.97 17.80
CA ILE A 204 6.87 -2.67 18.97
C ILE A 204 7.50 -1.55 19.82
N ALA A 205 8.80 -1.60 20.09
CA ALA A 205 9.50 -0.53 20.81
C ALA A 205 9.39 0.82 20.09
N ILE A 206 9.51 0.85 18.76
CA ILE A 206 9.30 2.06 17.96
C ILE A 206 7.86 2.58 18.14
N SER A 207 6.86 1.70 18.13
CA SER A 207 5.46 2.11 18.25
C SER A 207 5.10 2.66 19.63
N LEU A 208 5.74 2.17 20.70
CA LEU A 208 5.63 2.74 22.05
C LEU A 208 6.28 4.12 22.13
N LEU A 209 7.45 4.30 21.49
CA LEU A 209 8.19 5.56 21.54
C LEU A 209 7.52 6.68 20.73
N VAL A 210 6.97 6.36 19.55
CA VAL A 210 6.42 7.34 18.61
C VAL A 210 4.92 7.54 18.79
N GLY A 211 4.24 6.57 19.37
CA GLY A 211 2.78 6.48 19.44
C GLY A 211 2.20 5.55 18.38
N ASN A 212 1.03 5.01 18.68
CA ASN A 212 0.29 4.00 17.91
C ASN A 212 -1.23 4.21 18.05
N ASP A 213 -2.02 3.21 17.66
CA ASP A 213 -3.49 3.28 17.70
C ASP A 213 -4.10 3.14 19.11
N HIS A 214 -3.29 2.82 20.12
CA HIS A 214 -3.68 2.66 21.53
C HIS A 214 -3.17 3.80 22.42
N ASP A 215 -1.95 4.27 22.14
CA ASP A 215 -1.37 5.47 22.75
C ASP A 215 -0.94 6.45 21.67
N LEU A 216 -1.69 7.54 21.53
CA LEU A 216 -1.49 8.54 20.48
C LEU A 216 -0.24 9.39 20.64
N ASN A 217 0.27 9.50 21.86
CA ASN A 217 1.32 10.46 22.18
C ASN A 217 2.69 9.79 22.20
N GLY A 218 2.75 8.50 22.60
CA GLY A 218 4.02 7.83 22.87
C GLY A 218 4.86 8.66 23.84
N VAL A 219 6.16 8.73 23.60
CA VAL A 219 7.06 9.59 24.38
C VAL A 219 7.15 10.98 23.77
N GLN A 220 6.81 12.00 24.55
CA GLN A 220 6.77 13.37 24.06
C GLN A 220 8.14 13.84 23.53
N GLY A 221 8.16 14.25 22.26
CA GLY A 221 9.38 14.75 21.60
C GLY A 221 10.25 13.69 20.95
N ILE A 222 9.85 12.41 20.99
CA ILE A 222 10.46 11.32 20.23
C ILE A 222 9.66 11.08 18.95
N GLY A 223 10.23 11.50 17.82
CA GLY A 223 9.72 11.14 16.50
C GLY A 223 10.40 9.89 15.95
N ILE A 224 9.96 9.46 14.77
CA ILE A 224 10.38 8.21 14.16
C ILE A 224 11.90 8.08 13.97
N ASP A 225 12.59 9.15 13.56
CA ASP A 225 14.05 9.12 13.37
C ASP A 225 14.81 8.92 14.69
N LYS A 226 14.31 9.53 15.78
CA LYS A 226 14.89 9.37 17.11
C LYS A 226 14.63 7.96 17.65
N ALA A 227 13.42 7.44 17.46
CA ALA A 227 13.06 6.08 17.86
C ALA A 227 13.89 5.05 17.10
N LEU A 228 14.04 5.20 15.79
CA LEU A 228 14.87 4.33 14.95
C LEU A 228 16.33 4.31 15.42
N ARG A 229 16.91 5.50 15.70
CA ARG A 229 18.28 5.61 16.21
C ARG A 229 18.43 4.96 17.59
N PHE A 230 17.43 5.12 18.46
CA PHE A 230 17.44 4.55 19.81
C PHE A 230 17.37 3.02 19.76
N VAL A 231 16.39 2.47 19.03
CA VAL A 231 16.12 1.04 19.01
C VAL A 231 17.24 0.25 18.34
N ARG A 232 17.93 0.82 17.34
CA ARG A 232 19.14 0.23 16.73
C ARG A 232 20.34 0.09 17.68
N GLY A 233 20.30 0.74 18.84
CA GLY A 233 21.36 0.65 19.83
C GLY A 233 21.32 -0.63 20.66
N PHE A 234 20.27 -1.45 20.52
CA PHE A 234 20.03 -2.64 21.34
C PHE A 234 19.69 -3.84 20.46
N SER A 235 19.90 -5.04 20.99
CA SER A 235 19.41 -6.27 20.36
C SER A 235 17.91 -6.47 20.62
N GLU A 236 17.30 -7.42 19.89
CA GLU A 236 15.87 -7.69 20.02
C GLU A 236 15.51 -8.15 21.43
N ASP A 237 16.35 -8.97 22.06
CA ASP A 237 16.04 -9.56 23.35
C ASP A 237 16.23 -8.58 24.52
N GLU A 238 17.06 -7.56 24.35
CA GLU A 238 17.35 -6.57 25.37
C GLU A 238 16.45 -5.33 25.30
N ILE A 239 15.78 -5.09 24.16
CA ILE A 239 15.11 -3.79 23.92
C ILE A 239 14.05 -3.46 24.97
N PHE A 240 13.23 -4.44 25.38
CA PHE A 240 12.19 -4.21 26.38
C PHE A 240 12.81 -4.00 27.76
N ASP A 241 13.78 -4.80 28.16
CA ASP A 241 14.50 -4.64 29.43
C ASP A 241 15.10 -3.23 29.54
N LYS A 242 15.70 -2.73 28.45
CA LYS A 242 16.26 -1.37 28.39
C LYS A 242 15.19 -0.29 28.48
N LEU A 243 14.02 -0.48 27.85
CA LEU A 243 12.90 0.45 28.04
C LEU A 243 12.42 0.46 29.49
N TYR A 244 12.33 -0.69 30.16
CA TYR A 244 11.97 -0.77 31.59
C TYR A 244 13.01 -0.11 32.51
N GLU A 245 14.30 -0.37 32.28
CA GLU A 245 15.40 0.25 33.04
C GLU A 245 15.33 1.78 32.97
N ILE A 246 15.18 2.32 31.75
CA ILE A 246 15.12 3.76 31.51
C ILE A 246 13.82 4.36 32.05
N GLY A 247 12.68 3.69 31.85
CA GLY A 247 11.38 4.12 32.36
C GLY A 247 11.34 4.23 33.88
N LYS A 248 12.03 3.32 34.59
CA LYS A 248 12.19 3.36 36.06
C LYS A 248 13.21 4.42 36.54
N GLY A 249 13.91 5.10 35.64
CA GLY A 249 14.93 6.10 35.97
C GLY A 249 16.31 5.52 36.31
N ASN A 250 16.54 4.22 36.07
CA ASN A 250 17.82 3.55 36.31
C ASN A 250 18.78 3.78 35.12
N VAL A 251 19.25 5.02 34.94
CA VAL A 251 20.16 5.35 33.83
C VAL A 251 21.61 5.08 34.22
N SER A 252 22.07 3.82 34.07
CA SER A 252 23.51 3.50 34.05
C SER A 252 24.01 3.43 32.61
N LEU A 253 24.38 4.59 32.04
CA LEU A 253 25.01 4.65 30.72
C LEU A 253 26.50 4.29 30.83
N SER A 254 26.82 3.00 30.99
CA SER A 254 28.18 2.53 30.74
C SER A 254 28.40 2.54 29.22
N GLN A 255 29.33 3.37 28.74
CA GLN A 255 29.67 3.51 27.31
C GLN A 255 30.34 2.27 26.70
N SER A 256 30.43 1.17 27.46
CA SER A 256 31.19 -0.03 27.13
C SER A 256 30.42 -1.07 26.32
N GLU A 257 29.08 -1.04 26.29
CA GLU A 257 28.27 -2.13 25.71
C GLU A 257 27.62 -1.80 24.36
N ILE A 258 27.64 -0.55 23.90
CA ILE A 258 27.13 -0.17 22.57
C ILE A 258 28.28 -0.29 21.55
N ARG A 259 28.51 -1.50 21.02
CA ARG A 259 29.32 -1.70 19.80
C ARG A 259 28.58 -2.62 18.83
N CYS A 260 28.24 -2.09 17.65
CA CYS A 260 28.05 -2.93 16.48
C CYS A 260 29.40 -3.47 16.02
N ALA A 261 29.40 -4.75 15.62
CA ALA A 261 30.52 -5.46 15.04
C ALA A 261 31.04 -4.73 13.79
N ASP A 262 32.34 -4.44 13.78
CA ASP A 262 33.24 -4.57 12.63
C ASP A 262 34.69 -4.38 13.14
N ASP A 263 35.50 -5.43 12.93
CA ASP A 263 36.95 -5.58 13.01
C ASP A 263 37.76 -4.91 14.14
N VAL A 264 38.16 -5.76 15.09
CA VAL A 264 39.19 -5.46 16.11
C VAL A 264 40.55 -5.97 15.63
N ILE A 265 41.47 -5.05 15.36
CA ILE A 265 42.91 -5.30 15.50
C ILE A 265 43.37 -4.52 16.75
N PRO A 266 43.87 -5.19 17.80
CA PRO A 266 44.43 -4.50 18.96
C PRO A 266 45.87 -4.07 18.64
N CYS A 267 46.12 -2.77 18.56
CA CYS A 267 47.48 -2.24 18.61
C CYS A 267 47.75 -1.65 19.99
N SER A 268 48.80 -2.18 20.60
CA SER A 268 49.41 -1.89 21.89
C SER A 268 49.98 -0.47 22.01
N ASP A 269 49.74 0.09 23.19
CA ASP A 269 50.55 0.96 24.06
C ASP A 269 51.31 2.22 23.59
N GLU A 270 51.35 3.14 24.57
CA GLU A 270 52.18 4.34 24.77
C GLU A 270 51.87 5.62 23.95
N SER A 271 51.34 6.64 24.64
CA SER A 271 51.96 7.98 24.62
C SER A 271 51.25 8.99 25.53
N SER A 272 52.06 9.64 26.37
CA SER A 272 51.86 10.93 27.02
C SER A 272 51.08 11.96 26.17
N PRO A 273 50.36 12.92 26.78
CA PRO A 273 49.56 13.90 26.04
C PRO A 273 50.47 14.80 25.18
N LYS A 274 50.56 14.51 23.88
CA LYS A 274 51.25 15.37 22.92
C LYS A 274 50.51 16.72 22.83
N PRO A 275 51.23 17.86 22.81
CA PRO A 275 50.62 19.18 22.71
C PRO A 275 49.78 19.28 21.42
N GLN A 276 48.63 19.91 21.55
CA GLN A 276 47.65 20.09 20.47
C GLN A 276 48.34 20.74 19.26
N GLN A 277 48.35 20.07 18.12
CA GLN A 277 49.00 20.57 16.90
C GLN A 277 48.31 21.86 16.45
N SER A 278 49.05 22.96 16.32
CA SER A 278 48.51 24.25 15.87
C SER A 278 48.19 24.19 14.38
N HIS A 279 47.15 24.93 13.96
CA HIS A 279 46.71 24.97 12.56
C HIS A 279 46.63 26.42 12.08
N CYS A 280 47.01 26.64 10.82
CA CYS A 280 47.04 27.96 10.24
C CYS A 280 45.60 28.45 10.04
N THR A 281 45.32 29.66 10.49
CA THR A 281 43.96 30.21 10.44
C THR A 281 43.48 30.50 9.02
N PHE A 282 44.41 30.61 8.05
CA PHE A 282 44.13 30.89 6.64
C PHE A 282 43.88 29.63 5.81
N CYS A 283 44.81 28.66 5.80
CA CYS A 283 44.69 27.41 5.03
C CYS A 283 44.10 26.23 5.80
N GLY A 284 44.14 26.24 7.13
CA GLY A 284 43.66 25.14 7.98
C GLY A 284 44.62 23.95 8.11
N HIS A 285 45.79 23.99 7.49
CA HIS A 285 46.83 22.95 7.61
C HIS A 285 47.68 23.09 8.87
N PRO A 286 48.35 22.00 9.33
CA PRO A 286 49.23 22.06 10.49
C PRO A 286 50.33 23.12 10.36
N GLY A 287 50.59 23.85 11.45
CA GLY A 287 51.51 24.99 11.49
C GLY A 287 50.80 26.30 11.90
N SER A 288 51.54 27.31 12.33
CA SER A 288 50.97 28.62 12.67
C SER A 288 50.89 29.52 11.43
N LYS A 289 50.00 30.53 11.44
CA LYS A 289 49.93 31.52 10.34
C LYS A 289 51.27 32.24 10.12
N LYS A 290 52.04 32.51 11.19
CA LYS A 290 53.37 33.11 11.09
C LYS A 290 54.37 32.15 10.46
N ALA A 291 54.37 30.88 10.87
CA ALA A 291 55.23 29.86 10.30
C ALA A 291 55.00 29.67 8.79
N HIS A 292 53.74 29.69 8.36
CA HIS A 292 53.38 29.61 6.93
C HIS A 292 53.61 30.91 6.15
N PHE A 293 53.94 32.01 6.82
CA PHE A 293 54.37 33.26 6.20
C PHE A 293 55.90 33.30 6.04
N GLU A 294 56.63 32.65 6.94
CA GLU A 294 58.10 32.53 6.93
C GLU A 294 58.59 31.32 6.13
N SER A 295 57.77 30.28 5.98
CA SER A 295 58.08 29.04 5.25
C SER A 295 56.88 28.56 4.43
N SER A 296 57.13 27.97 3.27
CA SER A 296 56.11 27.44 2.36
C SER A 296 55.25 26.38 3.05
N CYS A 297 53.92 26.49 2.97
CA CYS A 297 53.03 25.46 3.51
C CYS A 297 53.08 24.19 2.64
N GLU A 298 53.58 23.08 3.19
CA GLU A 298 53.76 21.79 2.49
C GLU A 298 52.46 21.21 1.87
N TYR A 299 51.31 21.66 2.35
CA TYR A 299 49.99 21.15 1.95
C TYR A 299 49.26 22.11 0.98
N CYS A 300 49.76 23.34 0.82
CA CYS A 300 49.21 24.28 -0.15
C CYS A 300 50.08 24.23 -1.40
N ILE A 301 49.51 23.77 -2.51
CA ILE A 301 50.18 23.83 -3.81
C ILE A 301 50.06 25.28 -4.29
N THR A 302 51.15 26.06 -4.21
CA THR A 302 51.24 27.41 -4.79
C THR A 302 52.42 27.48 -5.76
N ASP A 303 52.25 28.20 -6.88
CA ASP A 303 53.20 28.19 -8.00
C ASP A 303 54.60 28.75 -7.64
N ASN A 304 54.70 29.54 -6.57
CA ASN A 304 55.95 30.15 -6.10
C ASN A 304 56.41 29.64 -4.72
N ASN A 305 55.77 28.61 -4.15
CA ASN A 305 55.98 28.15 -2.77
C ASN A 305 55.83 29.25 -1.68
N GLU A 306 55.29 30.42 -2.01
CA GLU A 306 55.07 31.49 -1.04
C GLU A 306 53.59 31.56 -0.63
N GLY A 307 53.35 31.64 0.69
CA GLY A 307 52.03 31.85 1.26
C GLY A 307 51.14 30.60 1.40
N CYS A 308 49.86 30.86 1.68
CA CYS A 308 48.84 29.84 1.94
C CYS A 308 47.62 30.08 1.05
N LEU A 309 46.93 29.01 0.64
CA LEU A 309 45.61 29.13 0.03
C LEU A 309 44.53 29.30 1.11
N LYS A 310 43.50 30.10 0.82
CA LYS A 310 42.35 30.26 1.73
C LYS A 310 41.59 28.94 1.80
N LYS A 311 41.32 28.46 3.02
CA LYS A 311 40.51 27.25 3.23
C LYS A 311 39.13 27.38 2.58
N SER A 312 38.67 26.31 1.92
CA SER A 312 37.34 26.23 1.33
C SER A 312 36.24 26.18 2.40
N GLN A 313 35.01 26.55 2.02
CA GLN A 313 33.86 26.42 2.90
C GLN A 313 33.63 24.95 3.24
N GLY A 314 33.71 24.59 4.52
CA GLY A 314 33.59 23.20 4.98
C GLY A 314 34.90 22.42 5.10
N PHE A 315 36.07 23.06 4.99
CA PHE A 315 37.37 22.40 5.17
C PHE A 315 37.47 21.61 6.48
N LYS A 316 37.87 20.33 6.38
CA LYS A 316 38.14 19.44 7.51
C LYS A 316 39.61 19.01 7.48
N CYS A 317 40.38 19.36 8.51
CA CYS A 317 41.78 18.97 8.61
C CYS A 317 41.91 17.49 8.98
N ASN A 318 42.53 16.65 8.14
CA ASN A 318 42.69 15.21 8.34
C ASN A 318 43.90 14.80 9.20
N CYS A 319 44.52 15.72 9.95
CA CYS A 319 45.61 15.33 10.84
C CYS A 319 45.11 14.47 12.01
N PRO A 320 45.93 13.54 12.55
CA PRO A 320 45.50 12.63 13.62
C PRO A 320 44.96 13.35 14.87
N SER A 321 45.54 14.50 15.22
CA SER A 321 45.09 15.31 16.37
C SER A 321 43.69 15.90 16.13
N CYS A 322 43.42 16.45 14.96
CA CYS A 322 42.10 17.00 14.62
C CYS A 322 41.05 15.91 14.42
N GLU A 323 41.47 14.74 13.94
CA GLU A 323 40.59 13.58 13.82
C GLU A 323 40.19 13.05 15.20
N LYS A 324 41.13 12.90 16.14
CA LYS A 324 40.85 12.48 17.52
C LYS A 324 39.88 13.46 18.21
N VAL A 325 40.12 14.76 18.10
CA VAL A 325 39.22 15.79 18.66
C VAL A 325 37.82 15.73 18.03
N ARG A 326 37.71 15.46 16.72
CA ARG A 326 36.41 15.29 16.04
C ARG A 326 35.69 14.04 16.56
N LYS A 327 36.38 12.89 16.62
CA LYS A 327 35.85 11.64 17.18
C LYS A 327 35.39 11.82 18.64
N ASP A 328 36.15 12.52 19.48
CA ASP A 328 35.77 12.80 20.87
C ASP A 328 34.57 13.75 20.97
N LYS A 329 34.48 14.76 20.10
CA LYS A 329 33.31 15.64 20.00
C LYS A 329 32.07 14.88 19.54
N ASP A 330 32.21 13.99 18.57
CA ASP A 330 31.12 13.14 18.08
C ASP A 330 30.66 12.19 19.18
N LYS A 331 31.58 11.51 19.89
CA LYS A 331 31.26 10.70 21.08
C LYS A 331 30.52 11.49 22.16
N LYS A 332 30.97 12.71 22.47
CA LYS A 332 30.28 13.60 23.43
C LYS A 332 28.90 14.02 22.94
N ARG A 333 28.75 14.32 21.64
CA ARG A 333 27.44 14.65 21.04
C ARG A 333 26.50 13.46 21.13
N ASP A 334 27.00 12.25 20.88
CA ASP A 334 26.22 11.03 20.94
C ASP A 334 25.83 10.68 22.38
N GLY A 335 26.74 10.79 23.35
CA GLY A 335 26.43 10.64 24.77
C GLY A 335 25.37 11.66 25.24
N ASN A 336 25.52 12.93 24.87
CA ASN A 336 24.54 13.97 25.19
C ASN A 336 23.17 13.71 24.52
N TRP A 337 23.15 13.13 23.33
CA TRP A 337 21.92 12.74 22.67
C TRP A 337 21.23 11.60 23.43
N TRP A 338 21.96 10.57 23.83
CA TRP A 338 21.43 9.45 24.62
C TRP A 338 20.85 9.90 25.96
N ILE A 339 21.56 10.76 26.68
CA ILE A 339 21.07 11.35 27.95
C ILE A 339 19.74 12.07 27.74
N LYS A 340 19.63 12.87 26.66
CA LYS A 340 18.38 13.59 26.35
C LYS A 340 17.24 12.62 26.04
N VAL A 341 17.49 11.56 25.27
CA VAL A 341 16.46 10.57 24.92
C VAL A 341 16.00 9.78 26.14
N CYS A 342 16.93 9.26 26.94
CA CYS A 342 16.61 8.55 28.18
C CYS A 342 15.84 9.46 29.15
N SER A 343 16.22 10.73 29.24
CA SER A 343 15.50 11.71 30.07
C SER A 343 14.10 12.06 29.55
N MET A 344 13.83 11.94 28.24
CA MET A 344 12.46 12.07 27.72
C MET A 344 11.62 10.85 28.10
N ILE A 345 12.18 9.64 27.94
CA ILE A 345 11.50 8.39 28.27
C ILE A 345 11.19 8.31 29.78
N SER A 346 12.15 8.63 30.65
CA SER A 346 11.99 8.55 32.11
C SER A 346 11.00 9.57 32.69
N LYS A 347 10.50 10.52 31.89
CA LYS A 347 9.46 11.48 32.31
C LYS A 347 8.06 10.96 32.06
N GLU A 348 7.90 9.99 31.17
CA GLU A 348 6.59 9.42 30.89
C GLU A 348 6.14 8.54 32.04
N THR A 349 4.91 8.77 32.50
CA THR A 349 4.30 7.95 33.54
C THR A 349 3.85 6.62 32.95
N ASN A 350 4.16 5.51 33.62
CA ASN A 350 3.80 4.15 33.19
C ASN A 350 4.38 3.76 31.82
N PHE A 351 5.67 4.07 31.60
CA PHE A 351 6.40 3.65 30.41
C PHE A 351 7.45 2.57 30.74
N PRO A 352 7.59 1.52 29.91
CA PRO A 352 6.73 1.16 28.78
C PRO A 352 5.35 0.65 29.24
N ASN A 353 4.37 0.67 28.35
CA ASN A 353 3.01 0.21 28.66
C ASN A 353 2.88 -1.31 28.43
N ASP A 354 2.74 -2.06 29.53
CA ASP A 354 2.68 -3.52 29.52
C ASP A 354 1.45 -4.06 28.77
N GLU A 355 0.29 -3.42 28.93
CA GLU A 355 -0.96 -3.84 28.26
C GLU A 355 -0.80 -3.80 26.73
N ILE A 356 -0.12 -2.78 26.20
CA ILE A 356 0.15 -2.64 24.76
C ILE A 356 1.17 -3.70 24.29
N ILE A 357 2.21 -3.95 25.08
CA ILE A 357 3.23 -4.96 24.75
C ILE A 357 2.58 -6.35 24.71
N GLU A 358 1.84 -6.73 25.75
CA GLU A 358 1.17 -8.02 25.86
C GLU A 358 0.18 -8.24 24.71
N MET A 359 -0.59 -7.21 24.36
CA MET A 359 -1.51 -7.25 23.23
C MET A 359 -0.77 -7.51 21.91
N TYR A 360 0.29 -6.76 21.59
CA TYR A 360 1.04 -6.99 20.36
C TYR A 360 1.77 -8.32 20.35
N MET A 361 2.16 -8.86 21.50
CA MET A 361 2.86 -10.15 21.62
C MET A 361 1.90 -11.35 21.71
N CYS A 362 0.60 -11.13 21.86
CA CYS A 362 -0.42 -12.16 21.94
C CYS A 362 -0.49 -12.99 20.66
N ASN A 363 -0.51 -14.32 20.81
CA ASN A 363 -0.70 -15.26 19.68
C ASN A 363 -2.08 -15.93 19.72
N ASN A 364 -3.04 -15.42 20.50
CA ASN A 364 -4.40 -15.95 20.59
C ASN A 364 -5.43 -14.88 20.19
N ASN A 365 -5.50 -14.62 18.88
CA ASN A 365 -6.31 -13.55 18.31
C ASN A 365 -7.60 -14.05 17.67
N GLY A 366 -7.87 -15.37 17.69
CA GLY A 366 -9.08 -15.98 17.17
C GLY A 366 -9.52 -17.18 18.01
N MET A 367 -10.74 -17.66 17.77
CA MET A 367 -11.29 -18.84 18.43
C MET A 367 -11.16 -20.05 17.50
N PHE A 368 -10.17 -20.91 17.75
CA PHE A 368 -9.88 -22.09 16.92
C PHE A 368 -10.02 -23.38 17.73
N THR A 369 -10.26 -24.50 17.04
CA THR A 369 -10.14 -25.85 17.62
C THR A 369 -8.66 -26.24 17.72
N GLU A 370 -8.34 -27.37 18.38
CA GLU A 370 -6.96 -27.87 18.46
C GLU A 370 -6.33 -28.14 17.07
N GLU A 371 -7.16 -28.31 16.03
CA GLU A 371 -6.73 -28.53 14.65
C GLU A 371 -6.52 -27.23 13.85
N GLY A 372 -6.79 -26.07 14.44
CA GLY A 372 -6.62 -24.75 13.82
C GLY A 372 -7.90 -24.18 13.17
N PRO A 373 -7.80 -23.07 12.40
CA PRO A 373 -8.93 -22.51 11.67
C PRO A 373 -9.41 -23.44 10.55
N LEU A 374 -10.70 -23.74 10.54
CA LEU A 374 -11.34 -24.41 9.40
C LEU A 374 -11.54 -23.40 8.26
N LEU A 375 -10.65 -23.44 7.27
CA LEU A 375 -10.71 -22.59 6.07
C LEU A 375 -11.26 -23.38 4.89
N GLU A 376 -12.54 -23.18 4.60
CA GLU A 376 -13.21 -23.81 3.46
C GLU A 376 -13.78 -22.75 2.50
N TRP A 377 -13.60 -22.98 1.20
CA TRP A 377 -14.19 -22.19 0.13
C TRP A 377 -15.30 -23.03 -0.51
N GLY A 378 -16.54 -22.66 -0.23
CA GLY A 378 -17.74 -23.36 -0.71
C GLY A 378 -18.23 -22.84 -2.06
N ASP A 379 -19.20 -23.56 -2.63
CA ASP A 379 -19.90 -23.11 -3.84
C ASP A 379 -20.86 -21.93 -3.52
N PRO A 380 -20.90 -20.88 -4.36
CA PRO A 380 -21.81 -19.77 -4.19
C PRO A 380 -23.27 -20.22 -4.30
N LYS A 381 -24.10 -19.79 -3.35
CA LYS A 381 -25.56 -19.96 -3.39
C LYS A 381 -26.16 -18.96 -4.38
N THR A 382 -25.93 -19.21 -5.67
CA THR A 382 -26.10 -18.24 -6.78
C THR A 382 -27.45 -17.54 -6.76
N GLU A 383 -28.55 -18.27 -6.62
CA GLU A 383 -29.89 -17.64 -6.62
C GLU A 383 -30.12 -16.77 -5.38
N LEU A 384 -29.63 -17.18 -4.21
CA LEU A 384 -29.70 -16.34 -3.01
C LEU A 384 -28.83 -15.08 -3.12
N VAL A 385 -27.65 -15.17 -3.75
CA VAL A 385 -26.81 -13.99 -4.04
C VAL A 385 -27.54 -13.03 -4.98
N VAL A 386 -28.22 -13.55 -6.00
CA VAL A 386 -29.01 -12.78 -6.96
C VAL A 386 -30.16 -12.06 -6.25
N ASP A 387 -30.93 -12.77 -5.43
CA ASP A 387 -32.05 -12.19 -4.69
C ASP A 387 -31.57 -11.15 -3.68
N PHE A 388 -30.50 -11.44 -2.94
CA PHE A 388 -29.90 -10.53 -1.97
C PHE A 388 -29.43 -9.23 -2.62
N LEU A 389 -28.66 -9.31 -3.72
CA LEU A 389 -28.17 -8.12 -4.41
C LEU A 389 -29.30 -7.36 -5.13
N ALA A 390 -30.30 -8.05 -5.69
CA ALA A 390 -31.47 -7.37 -6.28
C ALA A 390 -32.30 -6.61 -5.22
N TYR A 391 -32.41 -7.16 -4.01
CA TYR A 391 -33.05 -6.49 -2.88
C TYR A 391 -32.29 -5.23 -2.44
N HIS A 392 -30.96 -5.31 -2.31
CA HIS A 392 -30.14 -4.17 -1.90
C HIS A 392 -29.92 -3.14 -3.03
N TYR A 393 -30.06 -3.54 -4.30
CA TYR A 393 -29.89 -2.70 -5.48
C TYR A 393 -31.06 -2.87 -6.45
N HIS A 394 -32.14 -2.11 -6.22
CA HIS A 394 -33.34 -2.13 -7.06
C HIS A 394 -33.09 -1.87 -8.56
N SER A 395 -31.96 -1.25 -8.92
CA SER A 395 -31.57 -1.02 -10.32
C SER A 395 -30.84 -2.22 -10.96
N TRP A 396 -30.40 -3.20 -10.17
CA TRP A 396 -29.68 -4.37 -10.68
C TRP A 396 -30.68 -5.46 -11.05
N LYS A 397 -30.80 -5.73 -12.36
CA LYS A 397 -31.59 -6.86 -12.85
C LYS A 397 -30.91 -8.19 -12.47
N PRO A 398 -31.67 -9.27 -12.18
CA PRO A 398 -31.09 -10.59 -11.92
C PRO A 398 -30.10 -11.08 -13.00
N SER A 399 -30.37 -10.77 -14.27
CA SER A 399 -29.45 -11.09 -15.38
C SER A 399 -28.09 -10.39 -15.25
N TYR A 400 -28.08 -9.13 -14.84
CA TYR A 400 -26.84 -8.38 -14.59
C TYR A 400 -26.03 -9.03 -13.47
N ILE A 401 -26.67 -9.42 -12.36
CA ILE A 401 -25.96 -10.06 -11.23
C ILE A 401 -25.33 -11.38 -11.65
N ARG A 402 -26.10 -12.26 -12.32
CA ARG A 402 -25.59 -13.54 -12.84
C ARG A 402 -24.41 -13.33 -13.80
N GLN A 403 -24.52 -12.32 -14.68
CA GLN A 403 -23.42 -11.93 -15.56
C GLN A 403 -22.20 -11.51 -14.73
N ARG A 404 -22.34 -10.68 -13.70
CA ARG A 404 -21.20 -10.26 -12.85
C ARG A 404 -20.58 -11.39 -12.02
N MET A 405 -21.35 -12.43 -11.69
CA MET A 405 -20.83 -13.62 -11.00
C MET A 405 -20.08 -14.58 -11.92
N LEU A 406 -20.38 -14.55 -13.23
CA LEU A 406 -19.88 -15.53 -14.18
C LEU A 406 -18.36 -15.74 -14.15
N PRO A 407 -17.49 -14.70 -14.09
CA PRO A 407 -16.04 -14.91 -14.02
C PRO A 407 -15.60 -15.73 -12.81
N MET A 408 -16.25 -15.53 -11.66
CA MET A 408 -15.96 -16.33 -10.46
C MET A 408 -16.42 -17.77 -10.66
N LEU A 409 -17.62 -17.98 -11.19
CA LEU A 409 -18.20 -19.31 -11.42
C LEU A 409 -17.39 -20.13 -12.44
N SER A 410 -16.91 -19.50 -13.52
CA SER A 410 -16.07 -20.15 -14.51
C SER A 410 -14.69 -20.50 -13.97
N THR A 411 -14.06 -19.61 -13.19
CA THR A 411 -12.81 -19.93 -12.48
C THR A 411 -13.00 -21.09 -11.50
N MET A 412 -14.10 -21.10 -10.72
CA MET A 412 -14.42 -22.22 -9.82
C MET A 412 -14.64 -23.53 -10.57
N TYR A 413 -15.37 -23.49 -11.68
CA TYR A 413 -15.58 -24.65 -12.54
C TYR A 413 -14.24 -25.20 -13.04
N LEU A 414 -13.36 -24.35 -13.58
CA LEU A 414 -12.05 -24.80 -14.07
C LEU A 414 -11.16 -25.38 -12.96
N ARG A 415 -11.18 -24.78 -11.76
CA ARG A 415 -10.47 -25.32 -10.59
C ARG A 415 -10.98 -26.71 -10.23
N GLU A 416 -12.29 -26.90 -10.23
CA GLU A 416 -12.91 -28.18 -9.93
C GLU A 416 -12.62 -29.20 -11.03
N THR A 417 -12.76 -28.84 -12.30
CA THR A 417 -12.45 -29.73 -13.43
C THR A 417 -10.99 -30.17 -13.44
N ALA A 418 -10.06 -29.28 -13.08
CA ALA A 418 -8.64 -29.62 -12.95
C ALA A 418 -8.37 -30.63 -11.81
N ARG A 419 -9.21 -30.66 -10.76
CA ARG A 419 -9.11 -31.63 -9.65
C ARG A 419 -9.88 -32.92 -9.95
N ASN A 420 -11.08 -32.78 -10.50
CA ASN A 420 -12.08 -33.81 -10.74
C ASN A 420 -12.68 -33.61 -12.15
N PRO A 421 -12.16 -34.29 -13.19
CA PRO A 421 -12.58 -34.09 -14.58
C PRO A 421 -14.03 -34.49 -14.90
N ASN A 422 -14.76 -35.08 -13.95
CA ASN A 422 -16.10 -35.63 -14.16
C ASN A 422 -17.22 -34.58 -14.12
N LYS A 423 -16.91 -33.29 -13.89
CA LYS A 423 -17.91 -32.22 -13.81
C LYS A 423 -18.40 -31.83 -15.20
N THR A 424 -19.69 -32.01 -15.44
CA THR A 424 -20.27 -31.94 -16.79
C THR A 424 -20.49 -30.53 -17.33
N LEU A 425 -21.05 -29.60 -16.54
CA LEU A 425 -21.49 -28.30 -17.07
C LEU A 425 -21.25 -27.11 -16.12
N LEU A 426 -20.79 -25.99 -16.68
CA LEU A 426 -20.73 -24.68 -16.03
C LEU A 426 -22.16 -24.14 -15.82
N VAL A 427 -22.50 -23.82 -14.57
CA VAL A 427 -23.85 -23.38 -14.14
C VAL A 427 -24.95 -24.37 -14.60
N GLY A 428 -24.60 -25.64 -14.78
CA GLY A 428 -25.52 -26.69 -15.25
C GLY A 428 -26.00 -26.54 -16.69
N GLN A 429 -25.46 -25.58 -17.47
CA GLN A 429 -25.99 -25.25 -18.80
C GLN A 429 -24.92 -25.12 -19.89
N TYR A 430 -23.66 -24.90 -19.54
CA TYR A 430 -22.62 -24.58 -20.53
C TYR A 430 -21.48 -25.59 -20.50
N GLU A 431 -21.09 -26.08 -21.67
CA GLU A 431 -19.91 -26.92 -21.87
C GLU A 431 -18.73 -26.07 -22.35
N PHE A 432 -17.51 -26.47 -21.99
CA PHE A 432 -16.30 -25.89 -22.57
C PHE A 432 -16.30 -26.18 -24.09
N HIS A 433 -16.07 -25.15 -24.91
CA HIS A 433 -16.01 -25.32 -26.36
C HIS A 433 -14.61 -25.10 -26.92
N SER A 434 -14.00 -23.95 -26.65
CA SER A 434 -12.70 -23.60 -27.21
C SER A 434 -12.10 -22.36 -26.58
N ILE A 435 -10.78 -22.20 -26.67
CA ILE A 435 -10.12 -20.92 -26.42
C ILE A 435 -10.25 -20.05 -27.68
N GLN A 436 -10.89 -18.88 -27.56
CA GLN A 436 -11.13 -17.99 -28.70
C GLN A 436 -9.88 -17.19 -29.08
N ARG A 437 -9.24 -16.57 -28.09
CA ARG A 437 -8.07 -15.71 -28.30
C ARG A 437 -7.31 -15.47 -27.00
N VAL A 438 -6.07 -15.00 -27.15
CA VAL A 438 -5.34 -14.38 -26.05
C VAL A 438 -5.75 -12.91 -25.94
N LYS A 439 -6.06 -12.46 -24.73
CA LYS A 439 -6.39 -11.08 -24.40
C LYS A 439 -5.32 -10.53 -23.47
N ILE A 440 -4.87 -9.32 -23.75
CA ILE A 440 -3.93 -8.60 -22.88
C ILE A 440 -4.62 -7.35 -22.37
N ARG A 441 -4.74 -7.22 -21.05
CA ARG A 441 -5.24 -6.01 -20.38
C ARG A 441 -4.31 -5.64 -19.26
N TYR A 442 -3.99 -4.37 -19.08
CA TYR A 442 -3.10 -3.88 -18.01
C TYR A 442 -1.77 -4.65 -17.86
N GLY A 443 -1.26 -5.27 -18.93
CA GLY A 443 -0.05 -6.11 -18.89
C GLY A 443 -0.31 -7.59 -18.54
N HIS A 444 -1.55 -7.96 -18.21
CA HIS A 444 -1.97 -9.32 -17.92
C HIS A 444 -2.36 -10.08 -19.17
N GLN A 445 -1.89 -11.31 -19.29
CA GLN A 445 -2.37 -12.24 -20.32
C GLN A 445 -3.49 -13.12 -19.76
N SER A 446 -4.63 -13.14 -20.46
CA SER A 446 -5.73 -14.08 -20.21
C SER A 446 -6.14 -14.79 -21.49
N TYR A 447 -6.76 -15.96 -21.34
CA TYR A 447 -7.45 -16.66 -22.41
C TYR A 447 -8.92 -16.26 -22.37
N VAL A 448 -9.46 -15.86 -23.53
CA VAL A 448 -10.90 -15.69 -23.70
C VAL A 448 -11.47 -17.06 -24.00
N VAL A 449 -12.09 -17.67 -22.99
CA VAL A 449 -12.71 -18.99 -23.09
C VAL A 449 -14.12 -18.85 -23.64
N LYS A 450 -14.44 -19.66 -24.65
CA LYS A 450 -15.77 -19.74 -25.24
C LYS A 450 -16.49 -20.97 -24.69
N TRP A 451 -17.69 -20.75 -24.18
CA TRP A 451 -18.57 -21.80 -23.66
C TRP A 451 -19.82 -21.89 -24.51
N LYS A 452 -20.29 -23.12 -24.76
CA LYS A 452 -21.47 -23.40 -25.58
C LYS A 452 -22.61 -23.88 -24.68
N LYS A 453 -23.84 -23.44 -24.94
CA LYS A 453 -25.01 -23.96 -24.24
C LYS A 453 -25.22 -25.43 -24.60
N ALA A 454 -25.28 -26.30 -23.61
CA ALA A 454 -25.63 -27.70 -23.77
C ALA A 454 -27.07 -27.81 -24.27
N ILE A 455 -27.31 -28.70 -25.23
CA ILE A 455 -28.65 -28.95 -25.76
C ILE A 455 -29.35 -29.87 -24.76
N SER A 456 -30.28 -29.32 -23.98
CA SER A 456 -31.23 -30.15 -23.24
C SER A 456 -32.27 -30.68 -24.23
N ASP A 457 -32.45 -32.00 -24.27
CA ASP A 457 -33.33 -32.69 -25.23
C ASP A 457 -34.84 -32.50 -24.92
N GLU A 458 -35.23 -31.46 -24.19
CA GLU A 458 -36.63 -31.13 -23.92
C GLU A 458 -36.92 -29.64 -24.14
N LEU A 459 -37.79 -29.42 -25.13
CA LEU A 459 -38.44 -28.20 -25.61
C LEU A 459 -37.60 -27.17 -26.39
N SER A 460 -37.94 -27.11 -27.67
CA SER A 460 -37.77 -25.97 -28.57
C SER A 460 -38.14 -24.64 -27.88
N CYS A 461 -37.16 -23.78 -27.68
CA CYS A 461 -37.39 -22.38 -27.34
C CYS A 461 -37.23 -21.52 -28.60
N ASP A 462 -38.31 -21.40 -29.35
CA ASP A 462 -38.59 -20.15 -30.06
C ASP A 462 -38.83 -19.07 -29.00
N VAL A 463 -37.86 -18.19 -28.80
CA VAL A 463 -38.06 -16.92 -28.08
C VAL A 463 -37.76 -15.80 -29.08
N PRO A 464 -38.64 -14.77 -29.21
CA PRO A 464 -38.43 -13.71 -30.18
C PRO A 464 -37.14 -12.95 -29.89
N VAL A 465 -36.34 -12.75 -30.93
CA VAL A 465 -35.21 -11.82 -30.95
C VAL A 465 -35.77 -10.41 -30.76
N GLU A 466 -35.66 -9.83 -29.56
CA GLU A 466 -35.70 -8.38 -29.44
C GLU A 466 -34.43 -7.82 -30.06
N GLN A 467 -34.56 -7.31 -31.28
CA GLN A 467 -33.56 -6.44 -31.90
C GLN A 467 -33.46 -5.18 -31.04
N SER A 468 -32.46 -5.12 -30.15
CA SER A 468 -32.06 -3.84 -29.58
C SER A 468 -31.44 -3.02 -30.71
N ASN A 469 -32.18 -2.00 -31.14
CA ASN A 469 -31.73 -1.03 -32.13
C ASN A 469 -30.33 -0.49 -31.80
N MET A 470 -29.45 -0.58 -32.78
CA MET A 470 -28.23 0.20 -32.86
C MET A 470 -28.61 1.69 -32.88
N GLN A 471 -28.37 2.38 -31.78
CA GLN A 471 -28.10 3.81 -31.82
C GLN A 471 -26.64 3.97 -31.39
N GLU A 472 -25.81 4.34 -32.36
CA GLU A 472 -24.50 4.92 -32.15
C GLU A 472 -24.72 6.22 -31.33
N GLU A 473 -24.53 6.15 -30.01
CA GLU A 473 -24.31 7.36 -29.23
C GLU A 473 -22.85 7.78 -29.43
N GLU A 474 -22.71 8.82 -30.24
CA GLU A 474 -21.51 9.58 -30.52
C GLU A 474 -20.85 10.03 -29.20
N PHE A 475 -19.65 9.51 -28.92
CA PHE A 475 -18.82 9.93 -27.79
C PHE A 475 -18.40 11.39 -28.01
N LEU A 476 -19.06 12.33 -27.32
CA LEU A 476 -18.53 13.68 -27.14
C LEU A 476 -17.38 13.61 -26.14
N GLU A 477 -16.15 13.76 -26.65
CA GLU A 477 -14.97 14.06 -25.84
C GLU A 477 -15.19 15.39 -25.11
N VAL A 478 -15.48 15.30 -23.81
CA VAL A 478 -15.34 16.43 -22.89
C VAL A 478 -14.05 16.19 -22.12
N ASP A 479 -13.03 16.97 -22.47
CA ASP A 479 -11.82 17.15 -21.67
C ASP A 479 -12.19 17.67 -20.28
N GLU A 480 -12.19 16.79 -19.27
CA GLU A 480 -12.03 17.19 -17.87
C GLU A 480 -10.92 16.37 -17.19
N GLU A 481 -9.95 17.10 -16.67
CA GLU A 481 -8.70 16.67 -16.04
C GLU A 481 -8.83 15.63 -14.90
N PRO A 482 -7.75 14.86 -14.62
CA PRO A 482 -7.81 13.64 -13.83
C PRO A 482 -8.01 13.90 -12.33
N ILE A 483 -9.20 13.59 -11.83
CA ILE A 483 -9.44 13.39 -10.41
C ILE A 483 -8.92 12.01 -10.04
N GLY A 484 -7.81 11.94 -9.30
CA GLY A 484 -7.27 10.69 -8.77
C GLY A 484 -8.31 9.91 -7.95
N LEU A 485 -8.93 8.93 -8.59
CA LEU A 485 -9.93 8.01 -8.07
C LEU A 485 -9.30 6.62 -8.07
N LEU A 486 -8.91 6.16 -6.89
CA LEU A 486 -8.63 4.75 -6.63
C LEU A 486 -9.92 3.98 -6.92
N ASP A 487 -9.81 2.98 -7.80
CA ASP A 487 -10.84 2.03 -8.21
C ASP A 487 -11.95 2.61 -9.11
N GLU A 488 -11.60 3.04 -10.33
CA GLU A 488 -12.55 2.93 -11.43
C GLU A 488 -12.94 1.45 -11.58
N ILE A 489 -14.16 1.10 -11.16
CA ILE A 489 -14.71 -0.26 -11.22
C ILE A 489 -14.98 -0.57 -12.68
N ILE A 490 -13.97 -1.05 -13.40
CA ILE A 490 -14.15 -1.53 -14.77
C ILE A 490 -14.85 -2.88 -14.67
N GLU A 491 -16.09 -2.89 -15.12
CA GLU A 491 -16.96 -4.05 -15.06
C GLU A 491 -16.42 -5.16 -15.99
N PRO A 492 -16.48 -6.45 -15.59
CA PRO A 492 -16.03 -7.55 -16.45
C PRO A 492 -16.78 -7.52 -17.80
N GLN A 493 -16.08 -7.45 -18.92
CA GLN A 493 -16.75 -7.45 -20.23
C GLN A 493 -17.16 -8.88 -20.59
N ILE A 494 -18.46 -9.14 -20.56
CA ILE A 494 -19.04 -10.44 -20.86
C ILE A 494 -20.00 -10.25 -22.03
N HIS A 495 -19.75 -11.02 -23.10
CA HIS A 495 -20.62 -11.07 -24.28
C HIS A 495 -21.52 -12.30 -24.17
N VAL A 496 -22.83 -12.10 -24.29
CA VAL A 496 -23.83 -13.17 -24.26
C VAL A 496 -24.61 -13.09 -25.56
N ASP A 497 -24.31 -13.98 -26.51
CA ASP A 497 -25.23 -14.31 -27.60
C ASP A 497 -25.98 -15.56 -27.13
N GLY A 498 -27.31 -15.68 -27.30
CA GLY A 498 -28.13 -16.69 -26.59
C GLY A 498 -27.69 -18.18 -26.59
N CYS A 499 -26.69 -18.56 -27.39
CA CYS A 499 -26.05 -19.89 -27.41
C CYS A 499 -24.61 -19.95 -26.82
N TRP A 500 -23.95 -18.81 -26.58
CA TRP A 500 -22.53 -18.71 -26.24
C TRP A 500 -22.26 -17.67 -25.14
N ILE A 501 -21.32 -18.00 -24.26
CA ILE A 501 -20.79 -17.04 -23.27
C ILE A 501 -19.25 -17.01 -23.35
N LEU A 502 -18.67 -15.86 -23.00
CA LEU A 502 -17.22 -15.65 -22.96
C LEU A 502 -16.77 -15.27 -21.56
N THR A 503 -15.69 -15.90 -21.09
CA THR A 503 -15.01 -15.53 -19.83
C THR A 503 -13.52 -15.32 -20.07
N ASP A 504 -12.90 -14.46 -19.24
CA ASP A 504 -11.46 -14.23 -19.27
C ASP A 504 -10.83 -15.10 -18.16
N GLU A 505 -9.96 -16.04 -18.51
CA GLU A 505 -9.36 -16.99 -17.57
C GLU A 505 -7.83 -16.99 -17.65
N THR A 506 -7.16 -17.44 -16.58
CA THR A 506 -5.71 -17.56 -16.59
C THR A 506 -5.28 -18.74 -17.49
N PRO A 507 -4.24 -18.57 -18.33
CA PRO A 507 -3.76 -19.63 -19.22
C PRO A 507 -3.43 -20.95 -18.49
N GLU A 508 -2.84 -20.84 -17.31
CA GLU A 508 -2.40 -21.96 -16.47
C GLU A 508 -3.58 -22.77 -15.93
N LEU A 509 -4.65 -22.07 -15.54
CA LEU A 509 -5.87 -22.72 -15.06
C LEU A 509 -6.60 -23.45 -16.19
N VAL A 510 -6.72 -22.80 -17.37
CA VAL A 510 -7.32 -23.44 -18.54
C VAL A 510 -6.49 -24.65 -18.98
N HIS A 511 -5.16 -24.55 -18.95
CA HIS A 511 -4.29 -25.69 -19.28
C HIS A 511 -4.43 -26.85 -18.29
N SER A 512 -4.63 -26.55 -17.01
CA SER A 512 -4.82 -27.58 -15.97
C SER A 512 -6.17 -28.30 -16.12
N ALA A 513 -7.23 -27.58 -16.53
CA ALA A 513 -8.56 -28.15 -16.71
C ALA A 513 -8.75 -28.85 -18.08
N PHE A 514 -8.20 -28.28 -19.15
CA PHE A 514 -8.37 -28.70 -20.54
C PHE A 514 -7.01 -28.72 -21.27
N PRO A 515 -6.12 -29.68 -20.93
CA PRO A 515 -4.74 -29.68 -21.39
C PRO A 515 -4.61 -29.86 -22.91
N GLU A 516 -5.45 -30.69 -23.52
CA GLU A 516 -5.43 -30.99 -24.95
C GLU A 516 -5.85 -29.78 -25.78
N GLU A 517 -6.97 -29.15 -25.44
CA GLU A 517 -7.50 -27.98 -26.13
C GLU A 517 -6.58 -26.77 -25.97
N ALA A 518 -5.97 -26.61 -24.78
CA ALA A 518 -4.95 -25.59 -24.57
C ALA A 518 -3.67 -25.84 -25.39
N ALA A 519 -3.26 -27.10 -25.56
CA ALA A 519 -2.13 -27.46 -26.42
C ALA A 519 -2.43 -27.19 -27.91
N ILE A 520 -3.60 -27.59 -28.40
CA ILE A 520 -4.06 -27.34 -29.76
C ILE A 520 -4.08 -25.84 -30.04
N PHE A 521 -4.68 -25.04 -29.15
CA PHE A 521 -4.75 -23.59 -29.31
C PHE A 521 -3.36 -22.94 -29.39
N ARG A 522 -2.41 -23.38 -28.55
CA ARG A 522 -1.02 -22.87 -28.59
C ARG A 522 -0.33 -23.21 -29.91
N GLN A 523 -0.42 -24.46 -30.37
CA GLN A 523 0.18 -24.90 -31.63
C GLN A 523 -0.39 -24.12 -32.83
N GLU A 524 -1.71 -23.93 -32.87
CA GLU A 524 -2.35 -23.12 -33.92
C GLU A 524 -1.86 -21.68 -33.93
N LYS A 525 -1.71 -21.08 -32.74
CA LYS A 525 -1.22 -19.70 -32.60
C LYS A 525 0.22 -19.60 -33.10
N GLU A 526 1.09 -20.52 -32.70
CA GLU A 526 2.48 -20.58 -33.16
C GLU A 526 2.56 -20.75 -34.68
N LEU A 527 1.74 -21.62 -35.27
CA LEU A 527 1.68 -21.81 -36.72
C LEU A 527 1.21 -20.53 -37.44
N LYS A 528 0.21 -19.84 -36.90
CA LYS A 528 -0.29 -18.54 -37.43
C LYS A 528 0.79 -17.46 -37.33
N GLU A 529 1.56 -17.41 -36.25
CA GLU A 529 2.68 -16.47 -36.08
C GLU A 529 3.86 -16.79 -37.01
N MET A 530 4.21 -18.07 -37.18
CA MET A 530 5.22 -18.50 -38.16
C MET A 530 4.81 -18.16 -39.59
N LYS A 531 3.55 -18.37 -39.97
CA LYS A 531 3.02 -17.96 -41.28
C LYS A 531 3.13 -16.44 -41.48
N ARG A 532 2.75 -15.63 -40.47
CA ARG A 532 2.90 -14.16 -40.51
C ARG A 532 4.36 -13.73 -40.68
N ARG A 533 5.30 -14.35 -39.96
CA ARG A 533 6.74 -14.09 -40.10
C ARG A 533 7.24 -14.43 -41.51
N LYS A 534 6.86 -15.58 -42.06
CA LYS A 534 7.21 -15.97 -43.43
C LYS A 534 6.63 -15.03 -44.49
N THR A 535 5.40 -14.55 -44.32
CA THR A 535 4.80 -13.56 -45.25
C THR A 535 5.43 -12.17 -45.14
N SER A 536 5.92 -11.76 -43.96
CA SER A 536 6.71 -10.52 -43.84
C SER A 536 8.09 -10.64 -44.49
N THR A 537 8.73 -11.81 -44.42
CA THR A 537 10.05 -12.05 -45.06
C THR A 537 9.94 -12.22 -46.58
N SER A 538 8.87 -12.86 -47.09
CA SER A 538 8.64 -12.98 -48.53
C SER A 538 8.26 -11.65 -49.19
N ARG A 539 7.69 -10.69 -48.43
CA ARG A 539 7.46 -9.32 -48.89
C ARG A 539 8.74 -8.47 -48.94
N SER A 540 9.79 -8.84 -48.20
CA SER A 540 11.10 -8.17 -48.28
C SER A 540 12.03 -8.76 -49.34
N GLU A 541 11.79 -9.98 -49.82
CA GLU A 541 12.61 -10.65 -50.84
C GLU A 541 12.00 -10.58 -52.26
N GLY A 542 10.75 -10.14 -52.39
CA GLY A 542 10.03 -9.98 -53.65
C GLY A 542 10.02 -8.55 -54.19
N SER A 543 11.16 -7.86 -54.21
CA SER A 543 11.32 -6.62 -55.00
C SER A 543 12.79 -6.35 -55.33
N SER A 544 13.35 -7.15 -56.25
CA SER A 544 14.58 -6.81 -56.94
C SER A 544 14.49 -7.29 -58.38
N GLU A 545 13.89 -6.45 -59.24
CA GLU A 545 14.24 -6.30 -60.66
C GLU A 545 13.54 -5.04 -61.24
N MET A 546 14.35 -3.98 -61.34
CA MET A 546 14.36 -2.88 -62.33
C MET A 546 13.08 -2.11 -62.71
N SER A 547 12.96 -0.86 -62.23
CA SER A 547 13.00 0.36 -63.08
C SER A 547 13.05 1.63 -62.21
N GLU A 548 13.93 2.56 -62.57
CA GLU A 548 14.33 3.77 -61.83
C GLU A 548 13.23 4.84 -61.69
N SER A 549 13.01 5.36 -60.48
CA SER A 549 12.85 6.81 -60.25
C SER A 549 13.20 7.18 -58.80
N SER A 550 13.67 8.40 -58.62
CA SER A 550 14.49 8.96 -57.54
C SER A 550 13.88 9.02 -56.13
N LYS A 551 14.74 8.66 -55.15
CA LYS A 551 14.70 8.70 -53.66
C LYS A 551 14.35 10.08 -53.03
N PRO A 552 13.94 10.19 -51.73
CA PRO A 552 14.78 9.78 -50.60
C PRO A 552 14.14 9.00 -49.43
N GLN A 553 15.07 8.39 -48.68
CA GLN A 553 14.93 7.44 -47.58
C GLN A 553 14.25 8.03 -46.34
N GLY A 554 13.22 7.32 -45.82
CA GLY A 554 12.80 7.42 -44.43
C GLY A 554 13.57 6.42 -43.58
N VAL A 555 14.68 6.85 -42.99
CA VAL A 555 15.42 6.13 -41.96
C VAL A 555 14.56 6.05 -40.71
N GLN A 556 14.22 4.83 -40.26
CA GLN A 556 13.60 4.64 -38.94
C GLN A 556 14.68 4.81 -37.87
N LEU A 557 14.76 6.02 -37.30
CA LEU A 557 15.65 6.32 -36.19
C LEU A 557 15.13 5.69 -34.89
N SER A 558 16.08 5.25 -34.05
CA SER A 558 15.85 4.62 -32.75
C SER A 558 15.05 5.51 -31.79
N ILE A 559 14.22 4.89 -30.95
CA ILE A 559 13.24 5.51 -30.02
C ILE A 559 13.83 6.38 -28.88
N THR A 560 15.13 6.67 -28.92
CA THR A 560 15.87 7.45 -27.91
C THR A 560 15.96 8.95 -28.20
N GLU A 561 15.36 9.46 -29.27
CA GLU A 561 15.47 10.88 -29.66
C GLU A 561 14.19 11.72 -29.57
N PHE A 562 13.07 11.23 -29.00
CA PHE A 562 11.81 12.00 -29.03
C PHE A 562 11.42 12.79 -27.77
N TYR A 563 12.16 12.74 -26.65
CA TYR A 563 11.95 13.69 -25.55
C TYR A 563 13.25 14.04 -24.81
N ARG A 564 13.94 15.08 -25.30
CA ARG A 564 14.85 15.89 -24.47
C ARG A 564 14.08 17.10 -23.92
N THR A 565 14.05 17.17 -22.60
CA THR A 565 13.70 18.34 -21.78
C THR A 565 14.37 19.62 -22.24
N THR A 566 13.57 20.69 -22.39
CA THR A 566 14.06 22.07 -22.42
C THR A 566 13.24 22.94 -21.47
N LYS A 567 13.74 23.05 -20.23
CA LYS A 567 13.53 24.23 -19.38
C LYS A 567 14.51 25.30 -19.83
N THR A 568 14.04 26.52 -20.11
CA THR A 568 14.82 27.77 -19.88
C THR A 568 13.90 29.01 -19.96
N PRO A 569 14.30 30.20 -19.48
CA PRO A 569 13.65 30.88 -18.35
C PRO A 569 13.05 32.25 -18.71
N SER A 570 12.04 32.71 -17.98
CA SER A 570 11.55 34.11 -18.08
C SER A 570 12.11 34.96 -16.95
N GLN A 571 12.81 36.03 -17.34
CA GLN A 571 13.45 37.02 -16.49
C GLN A 571 12.47 37.96 -15.78
N VAL A 572 13.01 38.53 -14.70
CA VAL A 572 12.54 39.55 -13.76
C VAL A 572 12.73 40.95 -14.38
N LYS A 573 11.80 41.94 -14.26
CA LYS A 573 11.72 43.12 -13.32
C LYS A 573 11.04 44.30 -14.07
N PRO A 574 10.83 45.51 -13.48
CA PRO A 574 10.23 45.99 -12.21
C PRO A 574 8.85 46.67 -12.51
N GLY A 575 7.93 47.05 -11.62
CA GLY A 575 7.98 47.79 -10.34
C GLY A 575 7.48 49.23 -10.57
N GLU A 576 6.26 49.58 -10.10
CA GLU A 576 5.87 50.95 -9.75
C GLU A 576 4.58 51.00 -8.91
N ASP A 577 4.67 51.72 -7.79
CA ASP A 577 3.64 52.05 -6.79
C ASP A 577 2.69 53.16 -7.26
N LEU A 578 1.47 53.23 -6.71
CA LEU A 578 0.74 54.47 -6.33
C LEU A 578 -0.64 54.18 -5.68
N VAL A 579 -0.65 54.00 -4.35
CA VAL A 579 -1.26 54.89 -3.34
C VAL A 579 -2.62 55.60 -3.64
N LYS A 580 -3.63 55.29 -2.78
CA LYS A 580 -4.58 56.15 -1.99
C LYS A 580 -6.09 56.33 -2.35
N HIS A 581 -6.84 56.32 -1.23
CA HIS A 581 -8.06 57.06 -0.82
C HIS A 581 -9.45 56.45 -1.14
N SER A 582 -10.16 55.91 -0.12
CA SER A 582 -11.25 56.51 0.71
C SER A 582 -12.57 56.66 -0.08
N THR A 583 -13.78 56.31 0.38
CA THR A 583 -14.50 56.72 1.60
C THR A 583 -15.87 56.01 1.58
N SER A 584 -16.45 55.67 2.73
CA SER A 584 -17.90 55.36 2.94
C SER A 584 -18.75 56.66 2.93
N PRO A 585 -20.09 56.70 3.19
CA PRO A 585 -21.11 55.66 3.47
C PRO A 585 -22.46 55.84 2.70
N GLY A 586 -23.43 54.93 2.86
CA GLY A 586 -24.81 55.20 2.43
C GLY A 586 -25.78 54.01 2.48
N ALA A 587 -26.86 54.15 3.23
CA ALA A 587 -27.86 53.17 3.64
C ALA A 587 -28.81 52.64 2.53
N GLY A 588 -29.44 51.49 2.78
CA GLY A 588 -30.60 51.01 2.01
C GLY A 588 -31.05 49.58 2.35
N SER A 589 -32.12 49.48 3.11
CA SER A 589 -32.86 48.27 3.52
C SER A 589 -33.32 47.37 2.36
N ALA A 590 -33.26 46.04 2.51
CA ALA A 590 -34.41 45.13 2.33
C ALA A 590 -34.06 43.65 2.58
N THR A 591 -34.91 43.03 3.38
CA THR A 591 -35.05 41.62 3.76
C THR A 591 -34.91 40.59 2.64
N GLN A 592 -34.20 39.47 2.91
CA GLN A 592 -34.67 38.11 2.55
C GLN A 592 -33.83 37.01 3.24
N ASN A 593 -34.55 36.04 3.80
CA ASN A 593 -34.07 34.83 4.48
C ASN A 593 -33.04 34.03 3.67
N ARG A 594 -31.85 33.79 4.24
CA ARG A 594 -30.96 32.69 3.81
C ARG A 594 -30.48 31.89 5.01
N LYS A 595 -30.88 30.62 5.01
CA LYS A 595 -30.40 29.54 5.89
C LYS A 595 -28.87 29.54 5.89
N ALA A 596 -28.28 29.57 7.08
CA ALA A 596 -26.84 29.48 7.28
C ALA A 596 -26.31 28.14 6.73
N SER A 597 -25.55 28.21 5.64
CA SER A 597 -24.67 27.13 5.23
C SER A 597 -23.49 27.10 6.20
N GLY A 598 -23.34 26.01 6.95
CA GLY A 598 -22.15 25.76 7.77
C GLY A 598 -20.86 25.80 6.93
N PRO A 599 -19.70 26.05 7.55
CA PRO A 599 -18.47 26.26 6.81
C PRO A 599 -18.06 24.97 6.09
N LYS A 600 -17.98 25.03 4.76
CA LYS A 600 -17.43 23.94 3.94
C LYS A 600 -15.94 23.80 4.28
N LEU A 601 -15.63 22.87 5.18
CA LEU A 601 -14.26 22.50 5.52
C LEU A 601 -13.46 22.14 4.25
N SER A 602 -12.20 22.56 4.19
CA SER A 602 -11.32 22.30 3.04
C SER A 602 -11.07 20.80 2.82
N LYS A 603 -10.75 20.39 1.59
CA LYS A 603 -10.47 18.98 1.23
C LYS A 603 -9.38 18.35 2.11
N ALA A 604 -8.40 19.13 2.56
CA ALA A 604 -7.32 18.68 3.45
C ALA A 604 -7.81 18.39 4.88
N VAL A 605 -8.72 19.22 5.42
CA VAL A 605 -9.31 19.00 6.74
C VAL A 605 -10.20 17.76 6.72
N ARG A 606 -10.98 17.58 5.66
CA ARG A 606 -11.83 16.38 5.49
C ARG A 606 -11.05 15.07 5.31
N ARG A 607 -9.83 15.09 4.73
CA ARG A 607 -8.95 13.91 4.68
C ARG A 607 -8.39 13.54 6.05
N ARG A 608 -8.19 14.51 6.95
CA ARG A 608 -7.65 14.27 8.30
C ARG A 608 -8.71 13.80 9.31
N LEU A 609 -9.97 14.20 9.13
CA LEU A 609 -11.12 13.74 9.94
C LEU A 609 -11.41 12.23 9.84
N LEU A 610 -10.91 11.55 8.81
CA LEU A 610 -11.25 10.16 8.48
C LEU A 610 -10.16 9.15 8.89
N PHE A 611 -8.99 9.65 9.32
CA PHE A 611 -7.95 8.86 9.97
C PHE A 611 -7.87 9.19 11.47
N GLY A 612 -8.96 9.75 12.01
CA GLY A 612 -9.17 9.91 13.45
C GLY A 612 -9.68 8.61 14.06
#